data_AF-B0CDJ4-F1
#
_entry.id   AF-B0CDJ4-F1
#
_cell.length_a   1.000
_cell.length_b   1.000
_cell.length_c   1.000
_cell.angle_alpha   90.00
_cell.angle_beta   90.00
_cell.angle_gamma   90.00
#
_symmetry.space_group_name_H-M   'P 1'
#
loop_
_entity.id
_entity.type
_entity.pdbx_description
1 polymer ?
#
loop_
_entity_poly.entity_id
_entity_poly.type
_entity_poly.pdbx_seq_one_letter_code
_entity_poly.pdbx_strand_id
1 'polypeptide(L)'
;MNLSQNQMALALRVPARRINEIVHGKRRITADTALRLARYFNMSPRFWLGLQMDYDLDVAEDEVGEQLNREVVALGSERSKQ
;
A
#
# COMPACT_ATOMS: atom_id res chain seq x y z
N MET A 1 1.24 -5.01 -22.52
CA MET A 1 0.20 -3.95 -22.54
C MET A 1 0.86 -2.65 -22.96
N ASN A 2 0.41 -1.99 -24.04
CA ASN A 2 0.96 -0.68 -24.48
C ASN A 2 0.21 0.49 -23.81
N LEU A 3 0.22 0.56 -22.47
CA LEU A 3 -0.35 1.69 -21.72
C LEU A 3 0.76 2.59 -21.20
N SER A 4 0.86 3.81 -21.71
CA SER A 4 1.81 4.80 -21.16
C SER A 4 1.30 5.41 -19.85
N GLN A 5 2.23 5.85 -18.99
CA GLN A 5 1.90 6.55 -17.74
C GLN A 5 1.05 7.81 -17.99
N ASN A 6 1.32 8.52 -19.11
CA ASN A 6 0.57 9.72 -19.48
C ASN A 6 -0.87 9.40 -19.89
N GLN A 7 -1.10 8.34 -20.67
CA GLN A 7 -2.45 7.88 -21.01
C GLN A 7 -3.22 7.50 -19.75
N MET A 8 -2.59 6.79 -18.81
CA MET A 8 -3.21 6.41 -17.56
C MET A 8 -3.55 7.64 -16.70
N ALA A 9 -2.65 8.63 -16.61
CA ALA A 9 -2.88 9.85 -15.87
C ALA A 9 -4.10 10.64 -16.39
N LEU A 10 -4.22 10.76 -17.71
CA LEU A 10 -5.38 11.38 -18.37
C LEU A 10 -6.68 10.62 -18.06
N ALA A 11 -6.66 9.29 -18.22
CA ALA A 11 -7.84 8.46 -17.97
C ALA A 11 -8.30 8.51 -16.49
N LEU A 12 -7.35 8.55 -15.56
CA LEU A 12 -7.62 8.65 -14.12
C LEU A 12 -7.93 10.08 -13.67
N ARG A 13 -7.77 11.08 -14.54
CA ARG A 13 -7.91 12.52 -14.24
C ARG A 13 -7.04 12.95 -13.06
N VAL A 14 -5.76 12.59 -13.10
CA VAL A 14 -4.74 12.97 -12.10
C VAL A 14 -3.49 13.50 -12.79
N PRO A 15 -2.65 14.30 -12.10
CA PRO A 15 -1.38 14.73 -12.68
C PRO A 15 -0.49 13.54 -13.06
N ALA A 16 0.16 13.59 -14.22
CA ALA A 16 1.09 12.54 -14.68
C ALA A 16 2.20 12.24 -13.67
N ARG A 17 2.66 13.28 -12.96
CA ARG A 17 3.62 13.14 -11.85
C ARG A 17 3.13 12.18 -10.76
N ARG A 18 1.83 12.19 -10.43
CA ARG A 18 1.26 11.27 -9.42
C ARG A 18 1.46 9.82 -9.85
N ILE A 19 1.14 9.52 -11.11
CA ILE A 19 1.31 8.18 -11.68
C ILE A 19 2.78 7.79 -11.74
N ASN A 20 3.64 8.72 -12.18
CA ASN A 20 5.08 8.49 -12.23
C ASN A 20 5.65 8.15 -10.85
N GLU A 21 5.29 8.92 -9.82
CA GLU A 21 5.76 8.67 -8.45
C GLU A 21 5.24 7.33 -7.91
N ILE A 22 3.99 6.94 -8.20
CA ILE A 22 3.44 5.63 -7.80
C ILE A 22 4.19 4.49 -8.48
N VAL A 23 4.41 4.57 -9.80
CA VAL A 23 5.13 3.53 -10.56
C VAL A 23 6.57 3.35 -10.09
N HIS A 24 7.22 4.42 -9.61
CA HIS A 24 8.58 4.37 -9.07
C HIS A 24 8.62 4.13 -7.55
N GLY A 25 7.49 3.80 -6.90
CA GLY A 25 7.43 3.54 -5.46
C GLY A 25 7.69 4.78 -4.58
N LYS A 26 7.67 5.99 -5.15
CA LYS A 26 7.93 7.26 -4.43
C LYS A 26 6.67 7.85 -3.79
N ARG A 27 5.50 7.32 -4.11
CA ARG A 27 4.21 7.79 -3.59
C ARG A 27 3.29 6.61 -3.30
N ARG A 28 2.64 6.66 -2.15
CA ARG A 28 1.61 5.68 -1.73
C ARG A 28 0.32 5.82 -2.53
N ILE A 29 -0.38 4.69 -2.71
CA ILE A 29 -1.74 4.63 -3.21
C ILE A 29 -2.70 5.05 -2.10
N THR A 30 -3.29 6.23 -2.25
CA THR A 30 -4.34 6.73 -1.35
C THR A 30 -5.72 6.16 -1.71
N ALA A 31 -6.71 6.33 -0.82
CA ALA A 31 -8.10 5.94 -1.11
C ALA A 31 -8.67 6.59 -2.39
N ASP A 32 -8.40 7.88 -2.64
CA ASP A 32 -8.78 8.57 -3.90
C ASP A 32 -8.14 7.87 -5.12
N THR A 33 -6.86 7.54 -5.02
CA THR A 33 -6.14 6.88 -6.11
C THR A 33 -6.67 5.47 -6.36
N ALA A 34 -6.90 4.69 -5.29
CA ALA A 34 -7.50 3.36 -5.36
C ALA A 34 -8.89 3.39 -6.00
N LEU A 35 -9.73 4.36 -5.64
CA LEU A 35 -11.06 4.56 -6.22
C LEU A 35 -11.03 4.90 -7.72
N ARG A 36 -10.00 5.62 -8.18
CA ARG A 36 -9.81 5.93 -9.60
C ARG A 36 -9.30 4.70 -10.37
N LEU A 37 -8.29 4.02 -9.84
CA LEU A 37 -7.74 2.80 -10.42
C LEU A 37 -8.80 1.71 -10.53
N ALA A 38 -9.62 1.54 -9.48
CA ALA A 38 -10.75 0.62 -9.45
C ALA A 38 -11.73 0.86 -10.61
N ARG A 39 -12.14 2.12 -10.82
CA ARG A 39 -13.04 2.48 -11.93
C ARG A 39 -12.41 2.25 -13.30
N TYR A 40 -11.13 2.57 -13.45
CA TYR A 40 -10.43 2.46 -14.74
C TYR A 40 -10.14 1.01 -15.13
N PHE A 41 -9.72 0.18 -14.19
CA PHE A 41 -9.37 -1.23 -14.44
C PHE A 41 -10.51 -2.22 -14.16
N ASN A 42 -11.69 -1.73 -13.77
CA ASN A 42 -12.83 -2.55 -13.35
C ASN A 42 -12.44 -3.55 -12.23
N MET A 43 -11.78 -3.05 -11.20
CA MET A 43 -11.28 -3.81 -10.06
C MET A 43 -11.79 -3.23 -8.74
N SER A 44 -11.63 -3.97 -7.64
CA SER A 44 -11.99 -3.47 -6.31
C SER A 44 -11.01 -2.39 -5.82
N PRO A 45 -11.46 -1.27 -5.22
CA PRO A 45 -10.58 -0.33 -4.52
C PRO A 45 -9.79 -0.99 -3.38
N ARG A 46 -10.38 -2.01 -2.74
CA ARG A 46 -9.72 -2.76 -1.65
C ARG A 46 -8.52 -3.56 -2.13
N PHE A 47 -8.51 -3.99 -3.39
CA PHE A 47 -7.35 -4.66 -3.97
C PHE A 47 -6.13 -3.72 -3.94
N TRP A 48 -6.30 -2.49 -4.42
CA TRP A 48 -5.23 -1.50 -4.47
C TRP A 48 -4.77 -1.05 -3.07
N LEU A 49 -5.71 -0.89 -2.13
CA LEU A 49 -5.36 -0.55 -0.75
C LEU A 49 -4.73 -1.74 0.00
N GLY A 50 -5.11 -2.97 -0.33
CA GLY A 50 -4.47 -4.18 0.21
C GLY A 50 -2.99 -4.22 -0.15
N LEU A 51 -2.66 -4.03 -1.44
CA LEU A 51 -1.26 -3.96 -1.89
C LEU A 51 -0.46 -2.86 -1.18
N GLN A 52 -1.07 -1.70 -0.94
CA GLN A 52 -0.42 -0.62 -0.20
C GLN A 52 -0.18 -1.00 1.26
N MET A 53 -1.18 -1.62 1.91
CA MET A 53 -1.09 -2.05 3.30
C MET A 53 -0.05 -3.14 3.48
N ASP A 54 0.00 -4.13 2.59
CA ASP A 54 0.98 -5.21 2.64
C ASP A 54 2.41 -4.63 2.53
N TYR A 55 2.65 -3.75 1.54
CA TYR A 55 3.94 -3.06 1.40
C TYR A 55 4.30 -2.20 2.63
N ASP A 56 3.31 -1.49 3.18
CA ASP A 56 3.53 -0.63 4.35
C ASP A 56 3.86 -1.44 5.60
N LEU A 57 3.28 -2.64 5.74
CA LEU A 57 3.59 -3.57 6.82
C LEU A 57 4.99 -4.17 6.63
N ASP A 58 5.33 -4.67 5.45
CA ASP A 58 6.64 -5.24 5.17
C ASP A 58 7.77 -4.25 5.49
N VAL A 59 7.65 -3.00 5.02
CA VAL A 59 8.65 -1.95 5.31
C VAL A 59 8.71 -1.63 6.80
N ALA A 60 7.58 -1.57 7.49
CA ALA A 60 7.57 -1.30 8.93
C ALA A 60 8.15 -2.46 9.74
N GLU A 61 7.90 -3.71 9.34
CA GLU A 61 8.48 -4.90 9.95
C GLU A 61 10.01 -4.90 9.81
N ASP A 62 10.53 -4.56 8.63
CA ASP A 62 11.98 -4.41 8.41
C ASP A 62 12.59 -3.29 9.28
N GLU A 63 11.89 -2.17 9.46
CA GLU A 63 12.40 -1.01 10.19
C GLU A 63 12.37 -1.19 11.72
N VAL A 64 11.29 -1.76 12.26
CA VAL A 64 11.04 -1.78 13.72
C VAL A 64 10.73 -3.16 14.30
N GLY A 65 10.64 -4.22 13.51
CA GLY A 65 10.22 -5.55 13.95
C GLY A 65 11.05 -6.10 15.12
N GLU A 66 12.37 -6.02 15.02
CA GLU A 66 13.28 -6.47 16.08
C GLU A 66 13.14 -5.65 17.38
N GLN A 67 12.85 -4.36 17.27
CA GLN A 67 12.59 -3.52 18.43
C GLN A 67 11.27 -3.90 19.09
N LEU A 68 10.20 -4.06 18.31
CA LEU A 68 8.88 -4.46 18.80
C LEU A 68 8.94 -5.83 19.49
N ASN A 69 9.69 -6.80 18.95
CA ASN A 69 9.89 -8.12 19.56
C ASN A 69 10.49 -8.06 20.98
N ARG A 70 11.28 -7.01 21.29
CA ARG A 70 11.88 -6.82 22.62
C ARG A 70 10.98 -6.01 23.56
N GLU A 71 10.24 -5.05 23.03
CA GLU A 71 9.51 -4.05 23.82
C GLU A 71 8.04 -4.45 24.09
N VAL A 72 7.41 -5.20 23.18
CA VAL A 72 5.98 -5.51 23.24
C VAL A 72 5.76 -6.96 23.67
N VAL A 73 5.12 -7.15 24.82
CA VAL A 73 4.74 -8.47 25.32
C VAL A 73 3.29 -8.78 24.94
N ALA A 74 3.06 -9.95 24.35
CA ALA A 74 1.71 -10.41 24.03
C ALA A 74 0.88 -10.64 25.30
N LEU A 75 -0.34 -10.08 25.34
CA LEU A 75 -1.27 -10.13 26.46
C LEU A 75 -1.61 -11.56 26.96
N GLY A 76 -1.34 -12.59 26.16
CA GLY A 76 -1.59 -14.01 26.49
C GLY A 76 -0.37 -14.83 26.92
N SER A 77 0.84 -14.26 26.89
CA SER A 77 2.10 -14.99 27.14
C SER A 77 2.24 -15.52 28.59
N GLU A 78 1.54 -14.94 29.55
CA GLU A 78 1.67 -15.27 30.98
C GLU A 78 0.85 -16.49 31.44
N ARG A 79 -0.13 -16.97 30.66
CA ARG A 79 -1.06 -18.02 31.10
C ARG A 79 -0.57 -19.46 30.92
N SER A 80 0.59 -19.67 30.29
CA SER A 80 1.09 -21.02 29.94
C SER A 80 2.09 -21.62 30.95
N LYS A 81 2.30 -20.98 32.11
CA LYS A 81 3.25 -21.46 33.14
C LYS A 81 2.59 -22.03 34.40
N GLN A 82 1.31 -22.40 34.36
CA GLN A 82 0.61 -22.98 35.51
C GLN A 82 0.03 -24.36 35.19
#